data_AF-A0A961HA96-F1
#
_entry.id   AF-A0A961HA96-F1
#
_cell.length_a   1.000
_cell.length_b   1.000
_cell.length_c   1.000
_cell.angle_alpha   90.00
_cell.angle_beta   90.00
_cell.angle_gamma   90.00
#
_symmetry.space_group_name_H-M   'P 1'
#
loop_
_entity.id
_entity.type
_entity.pdbx_description
1 polymer ?
#
loop_
_entity_poly.entity_id
_entity_poly.type
_entity_poly.pdbx_seq_one_letter_code
_entity_poly.pdbx_strand_id
1 'polypeptide(L)'
;MAPATYHHGNLREALLEHAVELARGGGPDAVVLRDVQRAAGVSNSAAYRHYSDRQALLTAVQIHGMTLLGESMVEALAALPPRDRKDLRALARLRATGQAYVDFALAEPGLFRTAFAPGGLHHTDENVSPDRHPFRILSACIDDLVATGVLSPDRRDGLDEAAWA
;
A
#
# COMPACT_ATOMS: atom_id res chain seq x y z
N MET A 1 0.29 -2.42 -38.12
CA MET A 1 -0.01 -2.37 -36.68
C MET A 1 1.30 -2.02 -35.99
N ALA A 2 1.49 -0.75 -35.62
CA ALA A 2 2.74 -0.28 -35.04
C ALA A 2 2.87 -0.78 -33.58
N PRO A 3 4.05 -1.25 -33.14
CA PRO A 3 4.25 -1.64 -31.75
C PRO A 3 4.10 -0.40 -30.86
N ALA A 4 3.31 -0.53 -29.80
CA ALA A 4 3.09 0.53 -28.82
C ALA A 4 4.45 1.06 -28.33
N THR A 5 4.68 2.34 -28.60
CA THR A 5 5.90 3.06 -28.28
C THR A 5 6.07 3.04 -26.77
N TYR A 6 7.07 2.30 -26.29
CA TYR A 6 7.56 2.45 -24.93
C TYR A 6 7.77 3.94 -24.67
N HIS A 7 7.15 4.48 -23.61
CA HIS A 7 7.57 5.77 -23.09
C HIS A 7 8.99 5.58 -22.53
N HIS A 8 10.00 5.75 -23.40
CA HIS A 8 11.43 5.58 -23.12
C HIS A 8 11.97 6.44 -21.96
N GLY A 9 11.13 7.20 -21.27
CA GLY A 9 11.50 8.00 -20.10
C GLY A 9 11.53 7.21 -18.78
N ASN A 10 10.81 6.09 -18.65
CA ASN A 10 10.76 5.42 -17.35
C ASN A 10 10.64 3.88 -17.42
N LEU A 11 11.71 3.23 -17.90
CA LEU A 11 11.81 1.76 -17.87
C LEU A 11 11.60 1.20 -16.45
N ARG A 12 12.02 1.93 -15.40
CA ARG A 12 11.79 1.51 -14.01
C ARG A 12 10.29 1.40 -13.69
N GLU A 13 9.50 2.40 -14.06
CA GLU A 13 8.03 2.35 -13.90
C GLU A 13 7.40 1.25 -14.73
N ALA A 14 7.78 1.08 -15.99
CA ALA A 14 7.22 0.00 -16.82
C ALA A 14 7.50 -1.39 -16.22
N LEU A 15 8.71 -1.61 -15.68
CA LEU A 15 9.04 -2.85 -14.97
C LEU A 15 8.20 -3.01 -13.69
N LEU A 16 7.95 -1.93 -12.96
CA LEU A 16 7.09 -1.94 -11.77
C LEU A 16 5.64 -2.28 -12.14
N GLU A 17 5.08 -1.66 -13.18
CA GLU A 17 3.71 -1.92 -13.65
C GLU A 17 3.50 -3.40 -13.97
N HIS A 18 4.41 -3.99 -14.74
CA HIS A 18 4.35 -5.43 -15.03
C HIS A 18 4.49 -6.30 -13.77
N ALA A 19 5.32 -5.90 -12.82
CA ALA A 19 5.47 -6.61 -11.55
C ALA A 19 4.20 -6.52 -10.68
N VAL A 20 3.51 -5.38 -10.69
CA VAL A 20 2.23 -5.18 -10.02
C VAL A 20 1.16 -6.09 -10.63
N GLU A 21 1.10 -6.23 -11.96
CA GLU A 21 0.17 -7.15 -12.61
C GLU A 21 0.42 -8.62 -12.24
N LEU A 22 1.69 -9.04 -12.16
CA LEU A 22 2.03 -10.37 -11.67
C LEU A 22 1.59 -10.55 -10.21
N ALA A 23 1.80 -9.54 -9.37
CA ALA A 23 1.39 -9.56 -7.96
C ALA A 23 -0.14 -9.63 -7.81
N ARG A 24 -0.92 -8.91 -8.63
CA ARG A 24 -2.38 -9.01 -8.66
C ARG A 24 -2.86 -10.45 -8.92
N GLY A 25 -2.23 -11.11 -9.89
CA GLY A 25 -2.60 -12.46 -10.29
C GLY A 25 -2.18 -13.56 -9.29
N GLY A 26 -0.99 -13.44 -8.68
CA GLY A 26 -0.40 -14.55 -7.92
C GLY A 26 0.20 -14.20 -6.56
N GLY A 27 0.14 -12.93 -6.14
CA GLY A 27 0.75 -12.48 -4.89
C GLY A 27 2.28 -12.38 -4.96
N PRO A 28 2.98 -12.34 -3.82
CA PRO A 28 4.41 -12.02 -3.77
C PRO A 28 5.27 -13.03 -4.53
N ASP A 29 4.88 -14.30 -4.53
CA ASP A 29 5.63 -15.37 -5.21
C ASP A 29 5.59 -15.25 -6.73
N ALA A 30 4.57 -14.61 -7.29
CA ALA A 30 4.47 -14.35 -8.72
C ALA A 30 5.37 -13.19 -9.19
N VAL A 31 5.89 -12.37 -8.27
CA VAL A 31 6.83 -11.29 -8.61
C VAL A 31 8.20 -11.89 -8.94
N VAL A 32 8.42 -12.15 -10.24
CA VAL A 32 9.64 -12.76 -10.76
C VAL A 32 10.28 -11.86 -11.80
N LEU A 33 11.53 -11.43 -11.56
CA LEU A 33 12.24 -10.46 -12.39
C LEU A 33 12.34 -10.90 -13.87
N ARG A 34 12.53 -12.19 -14.13
CA ARG A 34 12.61 -12.73 -15.50
C ARG A 34 11.28 -12.64 -16.26
N ASP A 35 10.17 -12.83 -15.57
CA ASP A 35 8.85 -12.75 -16.21
C ASP A 35 8.47 -11.30 -16.48
N VAL A 36 8.83 -10.39 -15.59
CA VAL A 36 8.74 -8.93 -15.81
C VAL A 36 9.58 -8.49 -17.00
N GLN A 37 10.83 -8.95 -17.11
CA GLN A 37 11.70 -8.65 -18.26
C GLN A 37 11.08 -9.11 -19.59
N ARG A 38 10.52 -10.32 -19.61
CA ARG A 38 9.86 -10.88 -20.79
C ARG A 38 8.63 -10.07 -21.17
N ALA A 39 7.81 -9.71 -20.18
CA ALA A 39 6.60 -8.90 -20.39
C ALA A 39 6.95 -7.49 -20.91
N ALA A 40 7.99 -6.87 -20.34
CA ALA A 40 8.48 -5.55 -20.71
C ALA A 40 9.39 -5.53 -21.95
N GLY A 41 9.59 -6.67 -22.64
CA GLY A 41 10.39 -6.74 -23.86
C GLY A 41 11.84 -6.24 -23.74
N VAL A 42 12.43 -6.23 -22.54
CA VAL A 42 13.77 -5.68 -22.29
C VAL A 42 14.82 -6.75 -22.04
N SER A 43 16.08 -6.39 -22.27
CA SER A 43 17.21 -7.26 -21.95
C SER A 43 17.38 -7.43 -20.44
N ASN A 44 18.01 -8.55 -20.07
CA ASN A 44 18.30 -8.85 -18.68
C ASN A 44 19.19 -7.78 -18.02
N SER A 45 20.21 -7.31 -18.75
CA SER A 45 21.12 -6.25 -18.28
C SER A 45 20.45 -4.90 -18.07
N ALA A 46 19.39 -4.57 -18.81
CA ALA A 46 18.66 -3.32 -18.65
C ALA A 46 17.82 -3.31 -17.36
N ALA A 47 17.10 -4.41 -17.08
CA ALA A 47 16.29 -4.52 -15.87
C ALA A 47 17.12 -4.55 -14.58
N TYR A 48 18.27 -5.24 -14.58
CA TYR A 48 19.16 -5.29 -13.41
C TYR A 48 19.76 -3.94 -13.01
N ARG A 49 19.79 -2.95 -13.92
CA ARG A 49 20.18 -1.57 -13.59
C ARG A 49 19.14 -0.83 -12.75
N HIS A 50 17.89 -1.25 -12.80
CA HIS A 50 16.78 -0.63 -12.05
C HIS A 50 16.40 -1.42 -10.80
N TYR A 51 16.43 -2.75 -10.89
CA TYR A 51 16.15 -3.66 -9.78
C TYR A 51 17.27 -4.70 -9.69
N SER A 52 18.13 -4.56 -8.68
CA SER A 52 19.35 -5.37 -8.51
C SER A 52 19.05 -6.86 -8.35
N ASP A 53 17.88 -7.21 -7.82
CA ASP A 53 17.43 -8.56 -7.60
C ASP A 53 15.89 -8.62 -7.48
N ARG A 54 15.36 -9.82 -7.24
CA ARG A 54 13.93 -10.03 -7.01
C ARG A 54 13.44 -9.27 -5.77
N GLN A 55 14.24 -9.15 -4.72
CA GLN A 55 13.83 -8.50 -3.49
C GLN A 55 13.64 -7.00 -3.70
N ALA A 56 14.55 -6.35 -4.41
CA ALA A 56 14.44 -4.93 -4.78
C ALA A 56 13.16 -4.66 -5.59
N LEU A 57 12.80 -5.56 -6.51
CA LEU A 57 11.55 -5.47 -7.26
C LEU A 57 10.32 -5.69 -6.37
N LEU A 58 10.35 -6.72 -5.52
CA LEU A 58 9.27 -7.04 -4.60
C LEU A 58 9.00 -5.88 -3.62
N THR A 59 10.05 -5.27 -3.08
CA THR A 59 9.96 -4.08 -2.23
C THR A 59 9.30 -2.91 -2.95
N ALA A 60 9.61 -2.69 -4.24
CA ALA A 60 8.95 -1.64 -5.01
C ALA A 60 7.45 -1.92 -5.22
N VAL A 61 7.07 -3.19 -5.44
CA VAL A 61 5.65 -3.59 -5.51
C VAL A 61 4.97 -3.43 -4.15
N GLN A 62 5.67 -3.75 -3.04
CA GLN A 62 5.17 -3.52 -1.68
C GLN A 62 4.87 -2.05 -1.42
N ILE A 63 5.80 -1.15 -1.75
CA ILE A 63 5.62 0.31 -1.63
C ILE A 63 4.42 0.76 -2.48
N HIS A 64 4.26 0.23 -3.69
CA HIS A 64 3.13 0.54 -4.55
C HIS A 64 1.79 0.09 -3.93
N GLY A 65 1.71 -1.15 -3.45
CA GLY A 65 0.51 -1.67 -2.79
C GLY A 65 0.15 -0.92 -1.51
N MET A 66 1.14 -0.57 -0.68
CA MET A 66 0.96 0.24 0.52
C MET A 66 0.49 1.66 0.19
N THR A 67 1.02 2.26 -0.89
CA THR A 67 0.57 3.57 -1.37
C THR A 67 -0.90 3.51 -1.78
N LEU A 68 -1.30 2.53 -2.59
CA LEU A 68 -2.70 2.38 -3.01
C LEU A 68 -3.66 2.13 -1.83
N LEU A 69 -3.26 1.30 -0.87
CA LEU A 69 -4.02 1.10 0.36
C LEU A 69 -4.18 2.42 1.12
N GLY A 70 -3.08 3.16 1.30
CA GLY A 70 -3.09 4.48 1.93
C GLY A 70 -4.01 5.47 1.24
N GLU A 71 -3.97 5.53 -0.09
CA GLU A 71 -4.86 6.35 -0.92
C GLU A 71 -6.32 6.00 -0.69
N SER A 72 -6.67 4.71 -0.70
CA SER A 72 -8.06 4.27 -0.44
C SER A 72 -8.56 4.70 0.94
N MET A 73 -7.70 4.66 1.97
CA MET A 73 -8.05 5.11 3.31
C MET A 73 -8.23 6.64 3.38
N VAL A 74 -7.39 7.40 2.69
CA VAL A 74 -7.53 8.87 2.58
C VAL A 74 -8.83 9.24 1.87
N GLU A 75 -9.16 8.56 0.78
CA GLU A 75 -10.40 8.77 0.03
C GLU A 75 -11.64 8.47 0.89
N ALA A 76 -11.63 7.34 1.62
CA ALA A 76 -12.71 6.98 2.54
C ALA A 76 -12.89 8.02 3.66
N LEU A 77 -11.79 8.57 4.19
CA LEU A 77 -11.84 9.65 5.18
C LEU A 77 -12.39 10.96 4.59
N ALA A 78 -12.02 11.30 3.36
CA ALA A 78 -12.47 12.51 2.67
C ALA A 78 -13.96 12.44 2.30
N ALA A 79 -14.50 11.25 2.05
CA ALA A 79 -15.90 11.02 1.73
C ALA A 79 -16.86 11.11 2.93
N LEU A 80 -16.33 11.22 4.16
CA LEU A 80 -17.17 11.28 5.36
C LEU A 80 -17.98 12.59 5.42
N PRO A 81 -19.30 12.51 5.69
CA PRO A 81 -20.10 13.71 5.88
C PRO A 81 -19.65 14.48 7.14
N PRO A 82 -19.82 15.81 7.17
CA PRO A 82 -19.59 16.60 8.38
C PRO A 82 -20.38 16.07 9.57
N ARG A 83 -19.78 16.13 10.76
CA ARG A 83 -20.44 15.78 12.03
C ARG A 83 -20.03 16.77 13.11
N ASP A 84 -21.03 17.33 13.80
CA ASP A 84 -20.80 18.32 14.88
C ASP A 84 -20.19 17.68 16.13
N ARG A 85 -20.63 16.46 16.44
CA ARG A 85 -20.15 15.66 17.57
C ARG A 85 -18.78 15.05 17.24
N LYS A 86 -17.72 15.58 17.86
CA LYS A 86 -16.33 15.17 17.63
C LYS A 86 -16.07 13.68 17.92
N ASP A 87 -16.68 13.16 18.98
CA ASP A 87 -16.65 11.75 19.37
C ASP A 87 -17.25 10.83 18.27
N LEU A 88 -18.43 11.19 17.76
CA LEU A 88 -19.05 10.45 16.66
C LEU A 88 -18.25 10.58 15.36
N ARG A 89 -17.60 11.72 15.12
CA ARG A 89 -16.71 11.91 13.98
C ARG A 89 -15.47 11.03 14.08
N ALA A 90 -14.85 10.92 15.27
CA ALA A 90 -13.68 10.08 15.49
C ALA A 90 -14.00 8.58 15.27
N LEU A 91 -15.13 8.10 15.81
CA LEU A 91 -15.62 6.75 15.54
C LEU A 91 -15.89 6.48 14.06
N ALA A 92 -16.47 7.45 13.35
CA ALA A 92 -16.72 7.32 11.92
C ALA A 92 -15.43 7.28 11.09
N ARG A 93 -14.39 8.03 11.49
CA ARG A 93 -13.07 8.01 10.86
C ARG A 93 -12.41 6.64 10.99
N LEU A 94 -12.37 6.08 12.20
CA LEU A 94 -11.84 4.73 12.42
C LEU A 94 -12.59 3.67 11.61
N ARG A 95 -13.93 3.75 11.56
CA ARG A 95 -14.74 2.81 10.76
C ARG A 95 -14.46 2.93 9.26
N ALA A 96 -14.34 4.15 8.75
CA ALA A 96 -14.08 4.38 7.33
C ALA A 96 -12.71 3.83 6.91
N THR A 97 -11.67 4.03 7.72
CA THR A 97 -10.33 3.50 7.43
C THR A 97 -10.27 1.99 7.54
N GLY A 98 -10.90 1.40 8.55
CA GLY A 98 -11.03 -0.06 8.67
C GLY A 98 -11.82 -0.69 7.51
N GLN A 99 -12.89 -0.05 7.06
CA GLN A 99 -13.65 -0.53 5.90
C GLN A 99 -12.82 -0.46 4.62
N ALA A 100 -12.12 0.65 4.36
CA ALA A 100 -11.25 0.79 3.19
C ALA A 100 -10.14 -0.27 3.17
N TYR A 101 -9.56 -0.59 4.32
CA TYR A 101 -8.58 -1.67 4.45
C TYR A 101 -9.15 -3.03 4.02
N VAL A 102 -10.33 -3.38 4.52
CA VAL A 102 -11.00 -4.65 4.17
C VAL A 102 -11.41 -4.67 2.69
N ASP A 103 -11.97 -3.57 2.18
CA ASP A 103 -12.39 -3.46 0.79
C ASP A 103 -11.20 -3.62 -0.17
N PHE A 104 -10.06 -3.00 0.15
CA PHE A 104 -8.84 -3.17 -0.62
C PHE A 104 -8.33 -4.62 -0.58
N ALA A 105 -8.32 -5.26 0.59
CA ALA A 105 -7.91 -6.66 0.73
C ALA A 105 -8.78 -7.62 -0.10
N LEU A 106 -10.07 -7.33 -0.21
CA LEU A 106 -11.02 -8.12 -1.01
C LEU A 106 -10.93 -7.83 -2.51
N ALA A 107 -10.72 -6.56 -2.89
CA ALA A 107 -10.63 -6.15 -4.29
C ALA A 107 -9.29 -6.54 -4.93
N GLU A 108 -8.20 -6.47 -4.17
CA GLU A 108 -6.83 -6.63 -4.65
C GLU A 108 -6.06 -7.70 -3.83
N PRO A 109 -6.55 -8.95 -3.71
CA PRO A 109 -6.02 -9.94 -2.76
C PRO A 109 -4.56 -10.34 -3.03
N GLY A 110 -4.14 -10.35 -4.30
CA GLY A 110 -2.74 -10.60 -4.66
C GLY A 110 -1.83 -9.45 -4.24
N LEU A 111 -2.23 -8.21 -4.52
CA LEU A 111 -1.46 -7.02 -4.17
C LEU A 111 -1.44 -6.79 -2.67
N PHE A 112 -2.55 -7.03 -1.96
CA PHE A 112 -2.63 -7.01 -0.50
C PHE A 112 -1.64 -7.99 0.12
N ARG A 113 -1.68 -9.28 -0.27
CA ARG A 113 -0.69 -10.27 0.21
C ARG A 113 0.75 -9.86 -0.09
N THR A 114 0.96 -9.15 -1.20
CA THR A 114 2.29 -8.68 -1.58
C THR A 114 2.74 -7.53 -0.68
N ALA A 115 1.89 -6.54 -0.44
CA ALA A 115 2.14 -5.37 0.42
C ALA A 115 2.55 -5.77 1.84
N PHE A 116 1.96 -6.84 2.38
CA PHE A 116 2.24 -7.38 3.71
C PHE A 116 3.23 -8.56 3.71
N ALA A 117 3.87 -8.87 2.59
CA ALA A 117 4.81 -9.98 2.52
C ALA A 117 6.08 -9.71 3.36
N PRO A 118 6.63 -10.73 4.05
CA PRO A 118 7.86 -10.57 4.83
C PRO A 118 9.05 -10.10 3.99
N GLY A 119 9.99 -9.37 4.60
CA GLY A 119 11.29 -9.07 4.02
C GLY A 119 11.43 -7.74 3.27
N GLY A 120 10.42 -6.86 3.27
CA GLY A 120 10.54 -5.50 2.69
C GLY A 120 9.99 -4.35 3.53
N LEU A 121 9.40 -4.63 4.71
CA LEU A 121 8.74 -3.63 5.57
C LEU A 121 9.66 -2.47 6.02
N HIS A 122 10.95 -2.73 6.27
CA HIS A 122 11.87 -1.66 6.67
C HIS A 122 12.02 -0.56 5.59
N HIS A 123 11.80 -0.88 4.32
CA HIS A 123 11.92 0.08 3.23
C HIS A 123 10.57 0.70 2.83
N THR A 124 9.44 0.07 3.20
CA THR A 124 8.11 0.65 2.93
C THR A 124 7.83 1.88 3.78
N ASP A 125 8.28 1.86 5.04
CA ASP A 125 8.02 2.94 6.00
C ASP A 125 8.70 4.27 5.59
N GLU A 126 9.85 4.19 4.92
CA GLU A 126 10.63 5.36 4.47
C GLU A 126 10.16 5.92 3.13
N ASN A 127 9.52 5.10 2.28
CA ASN A 127 9.23 5.44 0.89
C ASN A 127 7.73 5.71 0.61
N VAL A 128 6.84 5.38 1.55
CA VAL A 128 5.44 5.82 1.47
C VAL A 128 5.31 7.19 2.14
N SER A 129 4.63 8.13 1.48
CA SER A 129 4.45 9.48 2.02
C SER A 129 3.82 9.42 3.43
N PRO A 130 4.34 10.17 4.42
CA PRO A 130 3.85 10.12 5.81
C PRO A 130 2.34 10.28 5.98
N ASP A 131 1.72 11.15 5.17
CA ASP A 131 0.27 11.44 5.17
C ASP A 131 -0.58 10.36 4.49
N ARG A 132 0.06 9.47 3.73
CA ARG A 132 -0.57 8.35 3.02
C ARG A 132 -0.12 7.00 3.57
N HIS A 133 0.69 6.96 4.62
CA HIS A 133 1.14 5.70 5.20
C HIS A 133 -0.03 5.04 5.95
N PRO A 134 -0.52 3.85 5.54
CA PRO A 134 -1.78 3.34 6.07
C PRO A 134 -1.73 3.03 7.58
N PHE A 135 -0.58 2.57 8.12
CA PHE A 135 -0.41 2.43 9.57
C PHE A 135 -0.54 3.77 10.32
N ARG A 136 0.06 4.86 9.80
CA ARG A 136 -0.02 6.18 10.45
C ARG A 136 -1.44 6.75 10.39
N ILE A 137 -2.16 6.48 9.30
CA ILE A 137 -3.58 6.85 9.18
C ILE A 137 -4.41 6.13 10.25
N LEU A 138 -4.18 4.83 10.46
CA LEU A 138 -4.84 4.06 11.52
C LEU A 138 -4.49 4.62 12.91
N SER A 139 -3.20 4.81 13.22
CA SER A 139 -2.74 5.37 14.50
C SER A 139 -3.38 6.73 14.77
N ALA A 140 -3.43 7.62 13.76
CA ALA A 140 -4.06 8.94 13.90
C ALA A 140 -5.58 8.84 14.17
N CYS A 141 -6.28 7.87 13.57
CA CYS A 141 -7.70 7.65 13.86
C CYS A 141 -7.92 7.14 15.29
N ILE A 142 -7.00 6.33 15.81
CA ILE A 142 -7.03 5.87 17.21
C ILE A 142 -6.73 7.04 18.16
N ASP A 143 -5.77 7.91 17.81
CA ASP A 143 -5.46 9.13 18.57
C ASP A 143 -6.67 10.08 18.64
N ASP A 144 -7.45 10.20 17.55
CA ASP A 144 -8.71 10.95 17.54
C ASP A 144 -9.72 10.40 18.57
N LEU A 145 -9.77 9.08 18.78
CA LEU A 145 -10.64 8.47 19.81
C LEU A 145 -10.18 8.83 21.22
N VAL A 146 -8.87 8.89 21.46
CA VAL A 146 -8.31 9.31 22.75
C VAL A 146 -8.60 10.78 23.00
N ALA A 147 -8.33 11.64 22.01
CA ALA A 147 -8.54 13.09 22.10
C ALA A 147 -10.00 13.48 22.33
N THR A 148 -10.95 12.62 21.93
CA THR A 148 -12.40 12.83 22.11
C THR A 148 -12.97 12.12 23.34
N GLY A 149 -12.13 11.42 24.11
CA GLY A 149 -12.54 10.69 25.32
C GLY A 149 -13.32 9.41 25.05
N VAL A 150 -13.37 8.96 23.78
CA VAL A 150 -13.99 7.68 23.40
C VAL A 150 -13.12 6.50 23.80
N LEU A 151 -11.80 6.64 23.66
CA LEU A 151 -10.81 5.68 24.12
C LEU A 151 -10.05 6.26 25.31
N SER A 152 -9.89 5.47 26.36
CA SER A 152 -9.07 5.88 27.50
C SER A 152 -7.58 5.84 27.13
N PRO A 153 -6.75 6.82 27.52
CA PRO A 153 -5.32 6.86 27.16
C PRO A 153 -4.54 5.60 27.56
N ASP A 154 -4.86 4.97 28.69
CA ASP A 154 -4.27 3.71 29.16
C ASP A 154 -4.52 2.51 28.23
N ARG A 155 -5.47 2.63 27.30
CA ARG A 155 -5.80 1.61 26.30
C ARG A 155 -5.23 1.92 24.92
N ARG A 156 -4.47 3.02 24.77
CA ARG A 156 -3.89 3.44 23.49
C ARG A 156 -2.66 2.62 23.12
N ASP A 157 -1.83 2.31 24.10
CA ASP A 157 -0.53 1.66 23.90
C ASP A 157 -0.73 0.27 23.28
N GLY A 158 -0.05 0.02 22.16
CA GLY A 158 -0.12 -1.25 21.42
C GLY A 158 -1.44 -1.53 20.67
N LEU A 159 -2.44 -0.64 20.76
CA LEU A 159 -3.72 -0.86 20.09
C LEU A 159 -3.63 -0.75 18.56
N ASP A 160 -2.81 0.16 18.04
CA ASP A 160 -2.54 0.27 16.61
C ASP A 160 -1.79 -0.95 16.07
N GLU A 161 -0.79 -1.46 16.79
CA GLU A 161 -0.14 -2.72 16.45
C GLU A 161 -1.13 -3.89 16.44
N ALA A 162 -1.96 -4.01 17.48
CA ALA A 162 -2.97 -5.06 17.57
C ALA A 162 -4.09 -4.94 16.51
N ALA A 163 -4.43 -3.72 16.10
CA ALA A 163 -5.42 -3.48 15.05
C ALA A 163 -4.83 -3.65 13.63
N TRP A 164 -3.50 -3.59 13.51
CA TRP A 164 -2.77 -3.74 12.25
C TRP A 164 -2.33 -5.18 11.96
N ALA A 165 -2.09 -5.97 13.01
CA ALA A 165 -1.67 -7.37 12.94
C ALA A 165 -2.78 -8.31 12.43
#